data_AF-A0ABD3P014-F1
#
_entry.id   AF-A0ABD3P014-F1
#
_cell.length_a   1.000
_cell.length_b   1.000
_cell.length_c   1.000
_cell.angle_alpha   90.00
_cell.angle_beta   90.00
_cell.angle_gamma   90.00
#
_symmetry.space_group_name_H-M   'P 1'
#
loop_
_entity.id
_entity.type
_entity.pdbx_description
1 polymer ?
#
loop_
_entity_poly.entity_id
_entity_poly.type
_entity_poly.pdbx_seq_one_letter_code
_entity_poly.pdbx_strand_id
1 'polypeptide(L)'
;MSAQAYTVLASYYHWLVAAPLMGSVASVMICQQSPKEEKGKWCVEFVVSFKYRLSVPYLYFKNLKRMFRHKSLGLLTGLIVAPRLGYRVFNAAKYQIGHPTGTGPIEAKLADASHFLLYGFMTIMPATGIAMGYYGGKGLPFFWTTIPGAKEANGDIAKKVNNYVHRDSDECHQRLIITLIKLHLHFTQELLHS
;
A
#
# COMPACT_ATOMS: atom_id res chain seq x y z
N MET A 1 -23.58 -18.23 18.84
CA MET A 1 -22.11 -18.34 19.06
C MET A 1 -21.57 -16.93 19.04
N SER A 2 -21.00 -16.44 20.15
CA SER A 2 -20.48 -15.07 20.23
C SER A 2 -19.42 -14.84 19.16
N ALA A 3 -19.57 -13.79 18.34
CA ALA A 3 -18.55 -13.34 17.41
C ALA A 3 -17.22 -13.27 18.17
N GLN A 4 -16.25 -14.06 17.76
CA GLN A 4 -14.98 -14.18 18.47
C GLN A 4 -14.27 -12.83 18.34
N ALA A 5 -14.31 -12.04 19.41
CA ALA A 5 -13.72 -10.71 19.45
C ALA A 5 -12.27 -10.80 18.99
N TYR A 6 -11.89 -9.90 18.08
CA TYR A 6 -10.51 -9.78 17.63
C TYR A 6 -9.59 -9.79 18.85
N THR A 7 -8.58 -10.67 18.86
CA THR A 7 -7.59 -10.61 19.93
C THR A 7 -6.97 -9.22 19.93
N VAL A 8 -6.67 -8.70 21.11
CA VAL A 8 -6.06 -7.37 21.28
C VAL A 8 -4.85 -7.21 20.35
N LEU A 9 -4.06 -8.28 20.21
CA LEU A 9 -2.93 -8.34 19.28
C LEU A 9 -3.35 -8.16 17.81
N ALA A 10 -4.37 -8.88 17.34
CA ALA A 10 -4.85 -8.76 15.96
C ALA A 10 -5.46 -7.37 15.68
N SER A 11 -6.07 -6.73 16.68
CA SER A 11 -6.53 -5.35 16.60
C SER A 11 -5.36 -4.36 16.45
N TYR A 12 -4.31 -4.50 17.26
CA TYR A 12 -3.09 -3.69 17.10
C TYR A 12 -2.46 -3.87 15.72
N TYR A 13 -2.33 -5.11 15.23
CA TYR A 13 -1.83 -5.37 13.87
C TYR A 13 -2.73 -4.79 12.76
N HIS A 14 -4.04 -4.71 12.98
CA HIS A 14 -4.96 -4.05 12.05
C HIS A 14 -4.59 -2.58 11.90
N TRP A 15 -4.53 -1.83 13.00
CA TRP A 15 -4.21 -0.40 13.01
C TRP A 15 -2.78 -0.10 12.57
N LEU A 16 -1.84 -0.97 12.94
CA LEU A 16 -0.43 -0.85 12.58
C LEU A 16 -0.21 -0.98 11.07
N VAL A 17 -1.04 -1.75 10.36
CA VAL A 17 -1.04 -1.80 8.89
C VAL A 17 -1.83 -0.64 8.28
N ALA A 18 -2.96 -0.27 8.89
CA ALA A 18 -3.83 0.78 8.36
C ALA A 18 -3.15 2.16 8.31
N ALA A 19 -2.41 2.53 9.36
CA ALA A 19 -1.75 3.84 9.44
C ALA A 19 -0.73 4.12 8.30
N PRO A 20 0.28 3.25 8.03
CA PRO A 20 1.22 3.47 6.94
C PRO A 20 0.56 3.37 5.57
N LEU A 21 -0.45 2.49 5.40
CA LEU A 21 -1.22 2.37 4.16
C LEU A 21 -2.00 3.67 3.85
N MET A 22 -2.71 4.23 4.84
CA MET A 22 -3.40 5.51 4.68
C MET A 22 -2.40 6.64 4.37
N GLY A 23 -1.23 6.64 5.02
CA GLY A 23 -0.17 7.60 4.75
C GLY A 23 0.40 7.49 3.32
N SER A 24 0.55 6.27 2.79
CA SER A 24 1.03 6.05 1.42
C SER A 24 -0.01 6.49 0.38
N VAL A 25 -1.30 6.19 0.60
CA VAL A 25 -2.41 6.58 -0.30
C VAL A 25 -2.58 8.10 -0.32
N ALA A 26 -2.64 8.74 0.86
CA ALA A 26 -2.76 10.19 0.96
C ALA A 26 -1.61 10.91 0.24
N SER A 27 -0.38 10.38 0.34
CA SER A 27 0.78 10.94 -0.35
C SER A 27 0.64 10.92 -1.87
N VAL A 28 0.04 9.87 -2.45
CA VAL A 28 -0.18 9.80 -3.91
C VAL A 28 -1.31 10.71 -4.35
N MET A 29 -2.43 10.76 -3.62
CA MET A 29 -3.54 11.64 -3.98
C MET A 29 -3.10 13.11 -4.04
N ILE A 30 -2.28 13.54 -3.08
CA ILE A 30 -1.69 14.88 -3.08
C ILE A 30 -0.78 15.09 -4.30
N CYS A 31 0.00 14.09 -4.69
CA CYS A 31 0.85 14.14 -5.89
C CYS A 31 0.04 14.18 -7.19
N GLN A 32 -1.09 13.46 -7.24
CA GLN A 32 -1.99 13.47 -8.40
C GLN A 32 -2.74 14.81 -8.54
N GLN A 33 -3.06 15.48 -7.44
CA GLN A 33 -3.73 16.79 -7.44
C GLN A 33 -2.79 17.97 -7.72
N SER A 34 -1.47 17.76 -7.73
CA SER A 34 -0.50 18.83 -8.01
C SER A 34 -0.52 19.24 -9.50
N PRO A 35 -0.23 20.51 -9.87
CA PRO A 35 -0.30 20.99 -11.26
C PRO A 35 0.66 20.24 -12.21
N LYS A 36 0.24 20.03 -13.48
CA LYS A 36 0.96 19.20 -14.47
C LYS A 36 2.35 19.73 -14.86
N GLU A 37 2.57 21.04 -14.82
CA GLU A 37 3.88 21.67 -15.08
C GLU A 37 4.94 21.29 -14.04
N GLU A 38 4.52 21.01 -12.81
CA GLU A 38 5.40 20.45 -11.79
C GLU A 38 5.61 18.93 -11.98
N LYS A 39 4.58 18.21 -12.49
CA LYS A 39 4.61 16.74 -12.67
C LYS A 39 5.76 16.23 -13.53
N GLY A 40 6.08 16.93 -14.61
CA GLY A 40 7.19 16.57 -15.50
C GLY A 40 8.57 16.67 -14.84
N LYS A 41 8.77 17.63 -13.93
CA LYS A 41 10.04 17.81 -13.22
C LYS A 41 10.29 16.71 -12.17
N TRP A 42 9.24 16.21 -11.50
CA TRP A 42 9.35 15.15 -10.47
C TRP A 42 9.87 13.79 -10.99
N CYS A 43 9.42 13.37 -12.18
CA CYS A 43 9.73 12.04 -12.73
C CYS A 43 11.11 11.95 -13.38
N VAL A 44 11.56 13.04 -14.00
CA VAL A 44 12.84 13.08 -14.74
C VAL A 44 14.00 13.39 -13.79
N GLU A 45 13.80 14.22 -12.77
CA GLU A 45 14.90 14.58 -11.85
C GLU A 45 14.99 13.72 -10.58
N PHE A 46 14.04 12.83 -10.27
CA PHE A 46 14.31 11.74 -9.30
C PHE A 46 15.45 10.83 -9.80
N VAL A 47 15.71 10.81 -11.11
CA VAL A 47 16.85 10.12 -11.73
C VAL A 47 18.16 10.88 -11.54
N VAL A 48 18.12 12.21 -11.35
CA VAL A 48 19.29 13.09 -11.36
C VAL A 48 19.65 13.63 -9.97
N SER A 49 18.65 13.86 -9.10
CA SER A 49 18.80 14.48 -7.76
C SER A 49 19.64 13.68 -6.77
N PHE A 50 19.82 12.36 -6.96
CA PHE A 50 20.71 11.59 -6.06
C PHE A 50 22.20 11.79 -6.39
N LYS A 51 22.52 12.23 -7.63
CA LYS A 51 23.91 12.37 -8.09
C LYS A 51 24.48 13.78 -7.88
N TYR A 52 23.63 14.80 -7.76
CA TYR A 52 24.07 16.19 -7.58
C TYR A 52 23.27 16.86 -6.45
N ARG A 53 23.87 16.86 -5.25
CA ARG A 53 23.39 17.58 -4.06
C ARG A 53 23.56 19.09 -4.26
N LEU A 54 22.80 19.68 -5.18
CA LEU A 54 22.80 21.11 -5.45
C LEU A 54 21.42 21.73 -5.24
N SER A 55 21.47 22.97 -4.76
CA SER A 55 20.37 23.82 -4.30
C SER A 55 19.09 23.70 -5.15
N VAL A 56 18.13 22.94 -4.64
CA VAL A 56 16.79 22.79 -5.24
C VAL A 56 15.79 23.70 -4.51
N PRO A 57 14.91 24.42 -5.23
CA PRO A 57 13.99 25.39 -4.64
C PRO A 57 13.04 24.75 -3.60
N TYR A 58 12.61 25.53 -2.61
CA TYR A 58 11.91 25.06 -1.40
C TYR A 58 10.61 24.27 -1.67
N LEU A 59 9.86 24.62 -2.72
CA LEU A 59 8.66 23.89 -3.16
C LEU A 59 8.99 22.50 -3.75
N TYR A 60 10.19 22.35 -4.30
CA TYR A 60 10.74 21.12 -4.86
C TYR A 60 11.12 20.09 -3.78
N PHE A 61 11.73 20.57 -2.69
CA PHE A 61 12.09 19.74 -1.53
C PHE A 61 10.85 19.13 -0.85
N LYS A 62 9.73 19.86 -0.84
CA LYS A 62 8.48 19.42 -0.19
C LYS A 62 7.88 18.19 -0.87
N ASN A 63 7.98 18.07 -2.19
CA ASN A 63 7.34 17.00 -2.95
C ASN A 63 8.28 15.80 -3.18
N LEU A 64 9.60 16.02 -3.23
CA LEU A 64 10.60 14.95 -3.16
C LEU A 64 10.48 14.17 -1.84
N LYS A 65 10.27 14.87 -0.72
CA LYS A 65 9.92 14.26 0.58
C LYS A 65 8.65 13.42 0.53
N ARG A 66 7.64 13.80 -0.26
CA ARG A 66 6.38 13.03 -0.38
C ARG A 66 6.57 11.70 -1.11
N MET A 67 7.33 11.69 -2.20
CA MET A 67 7.63 10.44 -2.93
C MET A 67 8.60 9.52 -2.19
N PHE A 68 9.55 10.08 -1.45
CA PHE A 68 10.36 9.32 -0.51
C PHE A 68 9.49 8.65 0.57
N ARG A 69 8.58 9.43 1.19
CA ARG A 69 7.63 8.91 2.19
C ARG A 69 6.69 7.86 1.61
N HIS A 70 6.18 8.04 0.39
CA HIS A 70 5.32 7.05 -0.25
C HIS A 70 6.04 5.70 -0.43
N LYS A 71 7.29 5.72 -0.94
CA LYS A 71 8.10 4.51 -1.11
C LYS A 71 8.46 3.87 0.23
N SER A 72 8.85 4.66 1.24
CA SER A 72 9.21 4.13 2.56
C SER A 72 8.01 3.59 3.32
N LEU A 73 6.85 4.26 3.25
CA LEU A 73 5.60 3.79 3.87
C LEU A 73 5.02 2.58 3.13
N GLY A 74 5.15 2.52 1.81
CA GLY A 74 4.79 1.35 1.00
C GLY A 74 5.64 0.13 1.36
N LEU A 75 6.97 0.30 1.46
CA LEU A 75 7.89 -0.74 1.91
C LEU A 75 7.59 -1.18 3.35
N LEU A 76 7.34 -0.24 4.26
CA LEU A 76 6.95 -0.55 5.64
C LEU A 76 5.64 -1.34 5.68
N THR A 77 4.63 -0.93 4.90
CA THR A 77 3.36 -1.65 4.79
C THR A 77 3.59 -3.07 4.29
N GLY A 78 4.40 -3.27 3.25
CA GLY A 78 4.76 -4.60 2.75
C GLY A 78 5.45 -5.47 3.80
N LEU A 79 6.40 -4.89 4.56
CA LEU A 79 7.10 -5.59 5.64
C LEU A 79 6.19 -6.01 6.79
N ILE A 80 5.16 -5.23 7.12
CA ILE A 80 4.19 -5.57 8.17
C ILE A 80 3.14 -6.55 7.64
N VAL A 81 2.71 -6.39 6.38
CA VAL A 81 1.72 -7.26 5.75
C VAL A 81 2.28 -8.66 5.52
N ALA A 82 3.57 -8.82 5.21
CA ALA A 82 4.20 -10.13 4.99
C ALA A 82 4.02 -11.11 6.17
N PRO A 83 4.41 -10.80 7.43
CA PRO A 83 4.18 -11.69 8.56
C PRO A 83 2.69 -11.84 8.87
N ARG A 84 1.87 -10.81 8.63
CA ARG A 84 0.40 -10.90 8.80
C ARG A 84 -0.22 -11.92 7.84
N LEU A 85 0.16 -11.87 6.56
CA LEU A 85 -0.28 -12.82 5.56
C LEU A 85 0.28 -14.21 5.84
N GLY A 86 1.57 -14.31 6.17
CA GLY A 86 2.21 -15.57 6.56
C GLY A 86 1.46 -16.23 7.72
N TYR A 87 1.22 -15.50 8.81
CA TYR A 87 0.46 -16.01 9.95
C TYR A 87 -0.95 -16.48 9.54
N ARG A 88 -1.64 -15.72 8.68
CA ARG A 88 -2.98 -16.08 8.20
C ARG A 88 -2.97 -17.31 7.29
N VAL A 89 -1.97 -17.47 6.43
CA VAL A 89 -1.82 -18.63 5.54
C VAL A 89 -1.44 -19.87 6.35
N PHE A 90 -0.44 -19.78 7.23
CA PHE A 90 0.02 -20.91 8.04
C PHE A 90 -0.99 -21.33 9.13
N ASN A 91 -1.84 -20.41 9.60
CA ASN A 91 -2.91 -20.72 10.56
C ASN A 91 -4.31 -20.67 9.93
N ALA A 92 -4.42 -20.76 8.61
CA ALA A 92 -5.69 -20.63 7.88
C ALA A 92 -6.76 -21.61 8.40
N ALA A 93 -6.35 -22.83 8.77
CA ALA A 93 -7.24 -23.85 9.31
C ALA A 93 -7.82 -23.52 10.70
N LYS A 94 -7.16 -22.66 11.49
CA LYS A 94 -7.58 -22.29 12.86
C LYS A 94 -8.32 -20.96 12.91
N TYR A 95 -8.21 -20.14 11.88
CA TYR A 95 -8.76 -18.79 11.87
C TYR A 95 -10.15 -18.79 11.23
N GLN A 96 -11.17 -19.18 12.00
CA GLN A 96 -12.57 -19.03 11.59
C GLN A 96 -13.09 -17.70 12.14
N ILE A 97 -13.11 -16.68 11.28
CA ILE A 97 -13.83 -15.45 11.61
C ILE A 97 -15.31 -15.78 11.48
N GLY A 98 -15.99 -15.95 12.60
CA GLY A 98 -17.44 -16.06 12.59
C GLY A 98 -18.04 -14.76 12.05
N HIS A 99 -18.93 -14.88 11.05
CA HIS A 99 -19.75 -13.75 10.65
C HIS A 99 -20.62 -13.31 11.85
N PRO A 100 -20.85 -12.01 12.04
CA PRO A 100 -21.74 -11.51 13.09
C PRO A 100 -23.10 -12.21 13.04
N THR A 101 -23.71 -12.43 14.19
CA THR A 101 -25.05 -13.02 14.28
C THR A 101 -26.05 -12.07 13.61
N GLY A 102 -26.69 -12.52 12.53
CA GLY A 102 -27.65 -11.73 11.76
C GLY A 102 -27.22 -11.44 10.31
N THR A 103 -25.96 -11.71 9.93
CA THR A 103 -25.49 -11.52 8.56
C THR A 103 -26.11 -12.55 7.60
N GLY A 104 -26.72 -12.07 6.51
CA GLY A 104 -27.28 -12.95 5.48
C GLY A 104 -26.20 -13.78 4.78
N PRO A 105 -26.53 -14.97 4.23
CA PRO A 105 -25.55 -15.85 3.57
C PRO A 105 -24.86 -15.20 2.35
N ILE A 106 -25.51 -14.23 1.70
CA ILE A 106 -24.94 -13.48 0.57
C ILE A 106 -23.98 -12.39 1.08
N GLU A 107 -24.37 -11.65 2.12
CA GLU A 107 -23.55 -10.60 2.75
C GLU A 107 -22.25 -11.18 3.32
N ALA A 108 -22.35 -12.35 3.98
CA ALA A 108 -21.20 -13.09 4.50
C ALA A 108 -20.18 -13.42 3.41
N LYS A 109 -20.66 -13.96 2.27
CA LYS A 109 -19.80 -14.28 1.12
C LYS A 109 -19.20 -13.03 0.47
N LEU A 110 -19.96 -11.95 0.40
CA LEU A 110 -19.48 -10.68 -0.15
C LEU A 110 -18.42 -10.05 0.77
N ALA A 111 -18.62 -10.12 2.08
CA ALA A 111 -17.64 -9.67 3.07
C ALA A 111 -16.34 -10.47 2.96
N ASP A 112 -16.41 -11.80 2.83
CA ASP A 112 -15.23 -12.66 2.64
C ASP A 112 -14.49 -12.35 1.33
N ALA A 113 -15.23 -12.20 0.23
CA ALA A 113 -14.67 -11.83 -1.07
C ALA A 113 -13.97 -10.47 -1.02
N SER A 114 -14.59 -9.47 -0.38
CA SER A 114 -14.02 -8.13 -0.24
C SER A 114 -12.73 -8.14 0.58
N HIS A 115 -12.67 -8.91 1.67
CA HIS A 115 -11.46 -9.05 2.48
C HIS A 115 -10.35 -9.74 1.70
N PHE A 116 -10.66 -10.83 0.99
CA PHE A 116 -9.66 -11.54 0.18
C PHE A 116 -9.08 -10.64 -0.91
N LEU A 117 -9.95 -9.91 -1.59
CA LEU A 117 -9.56 -8.95 -2.61
C LEU A 117 -8.71 -7.82 -2.02
N LEU A 118 -9.06 -7.28 -0.84
CA LEU A 118 -8.25 -6.30 -0.12
C LEU A 118 -6.87 -6.86 0.24
N TYR A 119 -6.78 -8.12 0.70
CA TYR A 119 -5.49 -8.77 0.99
C TYR A 119 -4.62 -8.92 -0.26
N GLY A 120 -5.18 -9.38 -1.37
CA GLY A 120 -4.47 -9.48 -2.65
C GLY A 120 -3.92 -8.12 -3.08
N PHE A 121 -4.72 -7.09 -2.93
CA PHE A 121 -4.35 -5.74 -3.30
C PHE A 121 -3.29 -5.11 -2.40
N MET A 122 -3.44 -5.24 -1.09
CA MET A 122 -2.45 -4.77 -0.10
C MET A 122 -1.10 -5.50 -0.19
N THR A 123 -1.02 -6.64 -0.86
CA THR A 123 0.22 -7.42 -1.02
C THR A 123 0.89 -7.16 -2.36
N ILE A 124 0.13 -7.18 -3.46
CA ILE A 124 0.64 -6.94 -4.81
C ILE A 124 1.22 -5.53 -4.96
N MET A 125 0.62 -4.52 -4.34
CA MET A 125 1.06 -3.13 -4.49
C MET A 125 2.41 -2.82 -3.85
N PRO A 126 2.65 -3.15 -2.56
CA PRO A 126 3.99 -3.06 -2.00
C PRO A 126 5.00 -3.92 -2.75
N ALA A 127 4.63 -5.14 -3.16
CA ALA A 127 5.53 -6.04 -3.88
C ALA A 127 5.99 -5.45 -5.22
N THR A 128 5.07 -4.87 -6.00
CA THR A 128 5.39 -4.23 -7.28
C THR A 128 6.20 -2.94 -7.09
N GLY A 129 5.92 -2.16 -6.05
CA GLY A 129 6.72 -0.99 -5.68
C GLY A 129 8.16 -1.34 -5.26
N ILE A 130 8.31 -2.44 -4.51
CA ILE A 130 9.61 -3.02 -4.14
C ILE A 130 10.35 -3.50 -5.39
N ALA A 131 9.69 -4.27 -6.25
CA ALA A 131 10.27 -4.76 -7.49
C ALA A 131 10.76 -3.61 -8.38
N MET A 132 9.96 -2.55 -8.54
CA MET A 132 10.36 -1.35 -9.29
C MET A 132 11.61 -0.69 -8.69
N GLY A 133 11.69 -0.53 -7.37
CA GLY A 133 12.85 0.07 -6.71
C GLY A 133 14.10 -0.80 -6.78
N TYR A 134 13.93 -2.12 -6.66
CA TYR A 134 15.01 -3.11 -6.67
C TYR A 134 15.59 -3.32 -8.07
N TYR A 135 14.75 -3.62 -9.08
CA TYR A 135 15.18 -3.83 -10.46
C TYR A 135 15.56 -2.54 -11.19
N GLY A 136 15.12 -1.38 -10.69
CA GLY A 136 15.53 -0.08 -11.21
C GLY A 136 16.98 0.31 -10.89
N GLY A 137 17.71 -0.49 -10.10
CA GLY A 137 19.14 -0.31 -9.80
C GLY A 137 19.49 0.87 -8.88
N LYS A 138 18.49 1.69 -8.51
CA LYS A 138 18.68 2.90 -7.67
C LYS A 138 18.56 2.63 -6.17
N GLY A 139 18.11 1.43 -5.80
CA GLY A 139 17.84 1.07 -4.41
C GLY A 139 16.49 1.58 -3.90
N LEU A 140 16.09 1.05 -2.75
CA LEU A 140 14.84 1.38 -2.08
C LEU A 140 15.10 2.32 -0.90
N PRO A 141 14.59 3.56 -0.94
CA PRO A 141 14.69 4.46 0.20
C PRO A 141 13.83 3.96 1.36
N PHE A 142 14.44 3.77 2.53
CA PHE A 142 13.77 3.33 3.74
C PHE A 142 14.10 4.26 4.92
N PHE A 143 13.27 5.30 5.11
CA PHE A 143 13.36 6.31 6.17
C PHE A 143 14.70 7.03 6.26
N TRP A 144 15.72 6.39 6.84
CA TRP A 144 17.07 6.94 7.07
C TRP A 144 18.16 6.12 6.38
N THR A 145 17.82 4.99 5.77
CA THR A 145 18.74 4.10 5.06
C THR A 145 18.27 3.84 3.63
N THR A 146 19.15 3.30 2.80
CA THR A 146 18.85 2.90 1.42
C THR A 146 19.21 1.44 1.25
N ILE A 147 18.24 0.61 0.92
CA ILE A 147 18.48 -0.81 0.62
C ILE A 147 19.06 -0.88 -0.80
N PRO A 148 20.24 -1.50 -1.01
CA PRO A 148 20.85 -1.59 -2.33
C PRO A 148 19.93 -2.35 -3.30
N GLY A 149 19.85 -1.85 -4.53
CA GLY A 149 19.14 -2.52 -5.62
C GLY A 149 19.94 -3.68 -6.22
N ALA A 150 19.39 -4.31 -7.25
CA ALA A 150 20.10 -5.34 -8.00
C ALA A 150 21.40 -4.78 -8.62
N LYS A 151 22.48 -5.58 -8.59
CA LYS A 151 23.77 -5.22 -9.21
C LYS A 151 23.65 -5.02 -10.72
N GLU A 152 22.78 -5.79 -11.36
CA GLU A 152 22.43 -5.65 -12.77
C GLU A 152 21.01 -5.10 -12.86
N ALA A 153 20.89 -3.83 -13.24
CA ALA A 153 19.60 -3.19 -13.41
C ALA A 153 18.95 -3.65 -14.72
N ASN A 154 17.75 -4.24 -14.63
CA ASN A 154 16.95 -4.53 -15.81
C ASN A 154 15.88 -3.44 -15.97
N GLY A 155 16.27 -2.35 -16.65
CA GLY A 155 15.42 -1.19 -16.88
C GLY A 155 14.13 -1.50 -17.65
N ASP A 156 14.12 -2.57 -18.47
CA ASP A 156 12.95 -2.97 -19.25
C ASP A 156 11.91 -3.69 -18.39
N ILE A 157 12.34 -4.55 -17.47
CA ILE A 157 11.46 -5.15 -16.46
C ILE A 157 10.91 -4.05 -15.54
N ALA A 158 11.76 -3.12 -15.07
CA ALA A 158 11.33 -2.03 -14.21
C ALA A 158 10.28 -1.13 -14.90
N LYS A 159 10.46 -0.81 -16.19
CA LYS A 159 9.48 -0.04 -16.97
C LYS A 159 8.18 -0.80 -17.20
N LYS A 160 8.23 -2.09 -17.53
CA LYS A 160 7.03 -2.92 -17.72
C LYS A 160 6.23 -3.05 -16.41
N VAL A 161 6.88 -3.36 -15.31
CA VAL A 161 6.24 -3.45 -13.98
C VAL A 161 5.64 -2.11 -13.58
N ASN A 162 6.35 -1.00 -13.80
CA ASN A 162 5.84 0.33 -13.47
C ASN A 162 4.62 0.72 -14.31
N ASN A 163 4.69 0.56 -15.63
CA ASN A 163 3.63 1.08 -16.51
C ASN A 163 2.37 0.21 -16.46
N TYR A 164 2.49 -1.11 -16.53
CA TYR A 164 1.33 -1.99 -16.65
C TYR A 164 0.81 -2.49 -15.31
N VAL A 165 1.68 -2.68 -14.32
CA VAL A 165 1.28 -3.32 -13.07
C VAL A 165 1.16 -2.30 -11.95
N HIS A 166 2.14 -1.42 -11.74
CA HIS A 166 2.11 -0.50 -10.61
C HIS A 166 1.24 0.72 -10.90
N ARG A 167 1.48 1.46 -11.99
CA ARG A 167 0.79 2.73 -12.29
C ARG A 167 -0.67 2.55 -12.68
N ASP A 168 -0.96 1.63 -13.59
CA ASP A 168 -2.32 1.39 -14.05
C ASP A 168 -3.15 0.71 -12.94
N SER A 169 -2.52 -0.16 -12.13
CA SER A 169 -3.18 -0.62 -10.90
C SER A 169 -3.33 0.53 -9.92
N ASP A 170 -2.34 1.37 -9.65
CA ASP A 170 -2.38 2.45 -8.64
C ASP A 170 -3.64 3.32 -8.76
N GLU A 171 -4.00 3.74 -9.97
CA GLU A 171 -5.18 4.60 -10.17
C GLU A 171 -6.51 3.84 -9.95
N CYS A 172 -6.64 2.66 -10.54
CA CYS A 172 -7.81 1.78 -10.35
C CYS A 172 -7.95 1.36 -8.87
N HIS A 173 -6.82 1.03 -8.28
CA HIS A 173 -6.68 0.46 -6.95
C HIS A 173 -6.86 1.47 -5.85
N GLN A 174 -6.46 2.74 -6.02
CA GLN A 174 -6.80 3.79 -5.06
C GLN A 174 -8.30 4.00 -4.99
N ARG A 175 -8.97 4.07 -6.14
CA ARG A 175 -10.44 4.20 -6.19
C ARG A 175 -11.13 2.97 -5.60
N LEU A 176 -10.59 1.77 -5.89
CA LEU A 176 -11.12 0.52 -5.39
C LEU A 176 -10.89 0.36 -3.87
N ILE A 177 -9.68 0.58 -3.37
CA ILE A 177 -9.37 0.54 -1.93
C ILE A 177 -10.22 1.56 -1.17
N ILE A 178 -10.36 2.79 -1.66
CA ILE A 178 -11.21 3.78 -0.98
C ILE A 178 -12.66 3.31 -0.93
N THR A 179 -13.18 2.76 -2.03
CA THR A 179 -14.54 2.21 -2.09
C THR A 179 -14.69 1.02 -1.15
N LEU A 180 -13.72 0.10 -1.11
CA LEU A 180 -13.74 -1.07 -0.25
C LEU A 180 -13.57 -0.72 1.23
N ILE A 181 -12.75 0.28 1.57
CA ILE A 181 -12.63 0.80 2.93
C ILE A 181 -13.96 1.44 3.35
N LYS A 182 -14.59 2.24 2.48
CA LYS A 182 -15.92 2.81 2.75
C LYS A 182 -16.95 1.71 2.98
N LEU A 183 -16.95 0.68 2.13
CA LEU A 183 -17.83 -0.47 2.25
C LEU A 183 -17.57 -1.23 3.56
N HIS A 184 -16.30 -1.47 3.89
CA HIS A 184 -15.88 -2.11 5.14
C HIS A 184 -16.31 -1.32 6.38
N LEU A 185 -16.13 0.01 6.37
CA LEU A 185 -16.55 0.89 7.46
C LEU A 185 -18.07 0.93 7.59
N HIS A 186 -18.80 0.98 6.47
CA HIS A 186 -20.26 1.00 6.45
C HIS A 186 -20.84 -0.28 7.06
N PHE A 187 -20.37 -1.45 6.62
CA PHE A 187 -20.78 -2.73 7.22
C PHE A 187 -20.40 -2.84 8.70
N THR A 188 -19.25 -2.28 9.11
CA THR A 188 -18.84 -2.29 10.52
C THR A 188 -19.72 -1.38 11.40
N GLN A 189 -20.18 -0.24 10.86
CA GLN A 189 -21.04 0.70 11.59
C GLN A 189 -22.47 0.16 11.75
N GLU A 190 -23.05 -0.47 10.73
CA GLU A 190 -24.39 -1.06 10.85
C GLU A 190 -24.43 -2.18 11.91
N LEU A 191 -23.32 -2.88 12.11
CA LEU A 191 -23.16 -3.91 13.14
C LEU A 191 -22.97 -3.36 14.57
N LEU A 192 -22.60 -2.09 14.74
CA LEU A 192 -22.51 -1.45 16.06
C LEU A 192 -23.85 -0.87 16.52
N HIS A 193 -24.80 -0.71 15.60
CA HIS A 193 -26.11 -0.12 15.83
C HIS A 193 -27.27 -1.13 15.81
N SER A 194 -26.98 -2.42 15.62
CA SER A 194 -27.92 -3.55 15.70
C SER A 194 -27.68 -4.40 16.95
#